data_AF-A0A024X3G5-F1
#
_entry.id   AF-A0A024X3G5-F1
#
_cell.length_a   1.000
_cell.length_b   1.000
_cell.length_c   1.000
_cell.angle_alpha   90.00
_cell.angle_beta   90.00
_cell.angle_gamma   90.00
#
_symmetry.space_group_name_H-M   'P 1'
#
loop_
_entity.id
_entity.type
_entity.pdbx_description
1 polymer ?
#
loop_
_entity_poly.entity_id
_entity_poly.type
_entity_poly.pdbx_seq_one_letter_code
_entity_poly.pdbx_strand_id
1 'polypeptide(L)'
;MKGVNDFFRKVNDAEKMKRYLSDHSSSIKIYCFFLLLVFIFYHLFSDGDFSFLLTLSSVISMFSFLMVFLKIEMNKSCAGVSLKMMECYVVLNTSRLISIVPFEGYLPYDKSGDWLYQLVEAVSLFINCCIVYLCRYKYKNTYDSTNDIFNNLFLIIPAFVIAIFVHPSLNSFLPADVAWSFALYLESVCVLPQLSMFQKEGKVAAFTTHFLASQAFSKVLSFLFWIVSHKELNSSDNIIKSYVGFWVVIMQIVQLVLMGDFIYHYIRCLSKGVSFDNLLNENV
;
A
#
# COMPACT_ATOMS: atom_id res chain seq x y z
N MET A 1 5.28 -37.16 -4.29
CA MET A 1 5.75 -37.63 -2.97
C MET A 1 7.26 -37.45 -2.70
N LYS A 2 8.17 -37.52 -3.69
CA LYS A 2 9.63 -37.31 -3.44
C LYS A 2 10.00 -35.92 -2.90
N GLY A 3 9.42 -34.83 -3.44
CA GLY A 3 9.73 -33.46 -2.98
C GLY A 3 9.24 -33.12 -1.56
N VAL A 4 8.15 -33.76 -1.11
CA VAL A 4 7.63 -33.59 0.27
C VAL A 4 8.53 -34.31 1.27
N ASN A 5 8.98 -35.53 0.94
CA ASN A 5 9.92 -36.27 1.80
C ASN A 5 11.32 -35.61 1.85
N ASP A 6 11.80 -34.98 0.77
CA ASP A 6 13.04 -34.21 0.79
C ASP A 6 12.93 -32.92 1.61
N PHE A 7 11.76 -32.27 1.61
CA PHE A 7 11.49 -31.12 2.48
C PHE A 7 11.51 -31.53 3.96
N PHE A 8 10.80 -32.61 4.33
CA PHE A 8 10.84 -33.15 5.70
C PHE A 8 12.25 -33.62 6.11
N ARG A 9 13.06 -34.12 5.19
CA ARG A 9 14.46 -34.51 5.47
C ARG A 9 15.39 -33.31 5.68
N LYS A 10 15.17 -32.20 4.97
CA LYS A 10 15.88 -30.91 5.21
C LYS A 10 15.49 -30.26 6.54
N VAL A 11 14.22 -30.39 6.94
CA VAL A 11 13.71 -29.89 8.23
C VAL A 11 14.17 -30.76 9.40
N ASN A 12 14.39 -32.06 9.23
CA ASN A 12 14.92 -32.92 10.29
C ASN A 12 16.44 -32.81 10.52
N ASP A 13 17.16 -32.05 9.70
CA ASP A 13 18.60 -31.88 9.81
C ASP A 13 18.91 -30.67 10.73
N ALA A 14 18.90 -30.92 12.04
CA ALA A 14 18.99 -29.88 13.07
C ALA A 14 20.22 -28.97 12.92
N GLU A 15 21.34 -29.49 12.42
CA GLU A 15 22.54 -28.69 12.17
C GLU A 15 22.38 -27.73 10.99
N LYS A 16 21.73 -28.15 9.90
CA LYS A 16 21.43 -27.26 8.77
C LYS A 16 20.44 -26.18 9.16
N MET A 17 19.42 -26.51 9.96
CA MET A 17 18.47 -25.52 10.44
C MET A 17 19.14 -24.51 11.37
N LYS A 18 20.01 -24.96 12.27
CA LYS A 18 20.79 -24.09 13.16
C LYS A 18 21.72 -23.15 12.38
N ARG A 19 22.39 -23.64 11.33
CA ARG A 19 23.19 -22.80 10.42
C ARG A 19 22.31 -21.78 9.68
N TYR A 20 21.19 -22.21 9.10
CA TYR A 20 20.27 -21.32 8.40
C TYR A 20 19.72 -20.20 9.31
N LEU A 21 19.30 -20.55 10.53
CA LEU A 21 18.83 -19.60 11.55
C LEU A 21 19.93 -18.63 11.98
N SER A 22 21.18 -19.09 12.07
CA SER A 22 22.34 -18.23 12.36
C SER A 22 22.57 -17.23 11.24
N ASP A 23 22.62 -17.72 10.00
CA ASP A 23 22.91 -16.92 8.80
C ASP A 23 21.83 -15.85 8.53
N HIS A 24 20.58 -16.11 8.91
CA HIS A 24 19.45 -15.20 8.71
C HIS A 24 18.91 -14.59 10.02
N SER A 25 19.68 -14.66 11.11
CA SER A 25 19.20 -14.30 12.45
C SER A 25 18.66 -12.87 12.55
N SER A 26 19.25 -11.91 11.82
CA SER A 26 18.77 -10.53 11.77
C SER A 26 17.41 -10.41 11.09
N SER A 27 17.22 -11.04 9.93
CA SER A 27 15.95 -11.02 9.21
C SER A 27 14.84 -11.71 10.01
N ILE A 28 15.16 -12.84 10.64
CA ILE A 28 14.23 -13.56 11.52
C ILE A 28 13.78 -12.68 12.68
N LYS A 29 14.70 -11.96 13.34
CA LYS A 29 14.34 -11.03 14.42
C LYS A 29 13.39 -9.94 13.94
N ILE A 30 13.62 -9.38 12.75
CA ILE A 30 12.75 -8.35 12.16
C ILE A 30 11.35 -8.92 11.87
N TYR A 31 11.26 -10.10 11.27
CA TYR A 31 9.96 -10.73 11.00
C TYR A 31 9.22 -11.12 12.28
N CYS A 32 9.92 -11.68 13.27
CA CYS A 32 9.32 -11.97 14.58
C CYS A 32 8.85 -10.69 15.27
N PHE A 33 9.62 -9.59 15.20
CA PHE A 33 9.21 -8.30 15.74
C PHE A 33 7.98 -7.73 15.03
N PHE A 34 7.94 -7.81 13.69
CA PHE A 34 6.77 -7.40 12.92
C PHE A 34 5.54 -8.23 13.28
N LEU A 35 5.65 -9.56 13.33
CA LEU A 35 4.55 -10.44 13.74
C LEU A 35 4.08 -10.17 15.17
N LEU A 36 5.02 -9.90 16.08
CA LEU A 36 4.71 -9.48 17.45
C LEU A 36 3.94 -8.16 17.46
N LEU A 37 4.35 -7.17 16.65
CA LEU A 37 3.61 -5.91 16.52
C LEU A 37 2.21 -6.14 15.98
N VAL A 38 2.03 -6.92 14.92
CA VAL A 38 0.70 -7.25 14.38
C VAL A 38 -0.16 -7.94 15.45
N PHE A 39 0.41 -8.89 16.18
CA PHE A 39 -0.27 -9.58 17.29
C PHE A 39 -0.69 -8.61 18.40
N ILE A 40 0.19 -7.70 18.80
CA ILE A 40 -0.11 -6.65 19.79
C ILE A 40 -1.22 -5.73 19.27
N PHE A 41 -1.12 -5.25 18.03
CA PHE A 41 -2.13 -4.38 17.42
C PHE A 41 -3.50 -5.07 17.37
N TYR A 42 -3.55 -6.33 16.96
CA TYR A 42 -4.76 -7.13 16.96
C TYR A 42 -5.36 -7.21 18.38
N HIS A 43 -4.60 -7.66 19.37
CA HIS A 43 -5.15 -7.82 20.72
C HIS A 43 -5.50 -6.52 21.45
N LEU A 44 -4.89 -5.39 21.08
CA LEU A 44 -5.20 -4.10 21.69
C LEU A 44 -6.39 -3.39 21.04
N PHE A 45 -6.56 -3.55 19.72
CA PHE A 45 -7.46 -2.69 18.94
C PHE A 45 -8.55 -3.44 18.16
N SER A 46 -8.44 -4.76 18.00
CA SER A 46 -9.43 -5.60 17.32
C SER A 46 -10.26 -6.39 18.32
N ASP A 47 -11.52 -6.62 18.00
CA ASP A 47 -12.39 -7.60 18.65
C ASP A 47 -12.39 -8.96 17.93
N GLY A 48 -11.58 -9.08 16.88
CA GLY A 48 -11.31 -10.29 16.13
C GLY A 48 -12.15 -10.45 14.87
N ASP A 49 -12.85 -9.39 14.44
CA ASP A 49 -13.58 -9.40 13.19
C ASP A 49 -12.62 -9.32 11.98
N PHE A 50 -13.05 -9.94 10.88
CA PHE A 50 -12.27 -9.98 9.64
C PHE A 50 -11.97 -8.58 9.09
N SER A 51 -12.83 -7.60 9.38
CA SER A 51 -12.67 -6.21 8.95
C SER A 51 -11.42 -5.51 9.51
N PHE A 52 -10.83 -6.03 10.61
CA PHE A 52 -9.53 -5.56 11.10
C PHE A 52 -8.44 -5.59 10.02
N LEU A 53 -8.55 -6.50 9.05
CA LEU A 53 -7.62 -6.63 7.94
C LEU A 53 -7.48 -5.33 7.13
N LEU A 54 -8.57 -4.57 6.98
CA LEU A 54 -8.56 -3.27 6.31
C LEU A 54 -7.79 -2.23 7.14
N THR A 55 -8.01 -2.19 8.46
CA THR A 55 -7.24 -1.34 9.37
C THR A 55 -5.75 -1.68 9.34
N LEU A 56 -5.41 -2.97 9.39
CA LEU A 56 -4.02 -3.43 9.34
C LEU A 56 -3.32 -3.02 8.04
N SER A 57 -4.04 -3.12 6.90
CA SER A 57 -3.56 -2.61 5.62
C SER A 57 -3.20 -1.12 5.71
N SER A 58 -4.10 -0.28 6.25
CA SER A 58 -3.85 1.15 6.41
C SER A 58 -2.70 1.45 7.37
N VAL A 59 -2.53 0.69 8.45
CA VAL A 59 -1.42 0.85 9.39
C VAL A 59 -0.08 0.58 8.70
N ILE A 60 0.03 -0.51 7.93
CA ILE A 60 1.24 -0.85 7.17
C ILE A 60 1.55 0.24 6.13
N SER A 61 0.52 0.71 5.43
CA SER A 61 0.64 1.82 4.48
C SER A 61 1.18 3.08 5.16
N MET A 62 0.60 3.49 6.28
CA MET A 62 1.03 4.65 7.08
C MET A 62 2.50 4.54 7.50
N PHE A 63 2.92 3.39 8.04
CA PHE A 63 4.32 3.19 8.45
C PHE A 63 5.29 3.27 7.26
N SER A 64 4.88 2.83 6.08
CA SER A 64 5.71 2.96 4.89
C SER A 64 5.89 4.43 4.46
N PHE A 65 4.86 5.27 4.59
CA PHE A 65 5.00 6.72 4.38
C PHE A 65 5.88 7.36 5.44
N LEU A 66 5.71 6.97 6.71
CA LEU A 66 6.57 7.44 7.80
C LEU A 66 8.04 7.13 7.52
N MET A 67 8.34 5.93 7.02
CA MET A 67 9.70 5.56 6.63
C MET A 67 10.26 6.49 5.55
N VAL A 68 9.48 6.82 4.51
CA VAL A 68 9.89 7.77 3.46
C VAL A 68 10.15 9.15 4.06
N PHE A 69 9.23 9.68 4.86
CA PHE A 69 9.39 10.96 5.55
C PHE A 69 10.68 11.02 6.38
N LEU A 70 10.90 10.02 7.24
CA LEU A 70 12.10 9.93 8.08
C LEU A 70 13.36 9.83 7.22
N LYS A 71 13.36 9.05 6.15
CA LYS A 71 14.52 8.93 5.25
C LYS A 71 14.86 10.23 4.54
N ILE A 72 13.84 10.98 4.09
CA ILE A 72 14.06 12.30 3.49
C ILE A 72 14.68 13.26 4.52
N GLU A 73 14.15 13.30 5.75
CA GLU A 73 14.68 14.17 6.81
C GLU A 73 16.07 13.75 7.30
N MET A 74 16.36 12.45 7.39
CA MET A 74 17.69 11.95 7.79
C MET A 74 18.75 12.25 6.72
N ASN A 75 18.41 12.00 5.45
CA ASN A 75 19.34 12.17 4.34
C ASN A 75 19.41 13.62 3.84
N LYS A 76 18.48 14.48 4.29
CA LYS A 76 18.31 15.86 3.81
C LYS A 76 18.14 15.93 2.28
N SER A 77 17.45 14.93 1.72
CA SER A 77 17.30 14.73 0.28
C SER A 77 16.03 13.94 -0.03
N CYS A 78 15.31 14.32 -1.09
CA CYS A 78 14.15 13.61 -1.63
C CYS A 78 14.43 12.90 -2.97
N ALA A 79 15.71 12.67 -3.31
CA ALA A 79 16.09 11.90 -4.49
C ALA A 79 15.47 10.48 -4.46
N GLY A 80 14.99 10.01 -5.62
CA GLY A 80 14.33 8.70 -5.76
C GLY A 80 12.84 8.66 -5.39
N VAL A 81 12.28 9.74 -4.83
CA VAL A 81 10.85 9.81 -4.43
C VAL A 81 10.05 10.57 -5.48
N SER A 82 9.02 9.93 -6.04
CA SER A 82 8.09 10.57 -6.97
C SER A 82 7.13 11.48 -6.21
N LEU A 83 7.28 12.79 -6.41
CA LEU A 83 6.34 13.80 -5.90
C LEU A 83 4.94 13.58 -6.48
N LYS A 84 4.86 13.12 -7.73
CA LYS A 84 3.59 12.88 -8.43
C LYS A 84 2.75 11.79 -7.78
N MET A 85 3.37 10.70 -7.33
CA MET A 85 2.72 9.65 -6.53
C MET A 85 2.25 10.22 -5.18
N MET A 86 3.11 10.96 -4.48
CA MET A 86 2.77 11.51 -3.16
C MET A 86 1.61 12.51 -3.22
N GLU A 87 1.50 13.29 -4.30
CA GLU A 87 0.34 14.16 -4.55
C GLU A 87 -0.95 13.38 -4.75
N CYS A 88 -0.93 12.26 -5.48
CA CYS A 88 -2.08 11.38 -5.58
C CYS A 88 -2.50 10.87 -4.19
N TYR A 89 -1.55 10.49 -3.33
CA TYR A 89 -1.84 10.06 -1.97
C TYR A 89 -2.47 11.17 -1.12
N VAL A 90 -1.99 12.41 -1.22
CA VAL A 90 -2.64 13.55 -0.54
C VAL A 90 -4.10 13.68 -0.99
N VAL A 91 -4.37 13.63 -2.30
CA VAL A 91 -5.72 13.76 -2.85
C VAL A 91 -6.62 12.60 -2.39
N LEU A 92 -6.17 11.34 -2.52
CA LEU A 92 -6.98 10.19 -2.14
C LEU A 92 -7.21 10.09 -0.63
N ASN A 93 -6.21 10.36 0.22
CA ASN A 93 -6.41 10.32 1.68
C ASN A 93 -7.37 11.44 2.13
N THR A 94 -7.31 12.61 1.49
CA THR A 94 -8.28 13.68 1.72
C THR A 94 -9.70 13.24 1.35
N SER A 95 -9.90 12.69 0.16
CA SER A 95 -11.21 12.19 -0.28
C SER A 95 -11.74 11.05 0.60
N ARG A 96 -10.87 10.16 1.05
CA ARG A 96 -11.25 9.10 1.98
C ARG A 96 -11.73 9.66 3.31
N LEU A 97 -11.00 10.59 3.92
CA LEU A 97 -11.38 11.21 5.20
C LEU A 97 -12.69 12.00 5.10
N ILE A 98 -12.93 12.69 3.97
CA ILE A 98 -14.23 13.34 3.70
C ILE A 98 -15.39 12.32 3.80
N SER A 99 -15.15 11.08 3.39
CA SER A 99 -16.17 10.03 3.42
C SER A 99 -16.29 9.30 4.76
N ILE A 100 -15.18 9.07 5.46
CA ILE A 100 -15.18 8.20 6.65
C ILE A 100 -15.24 8.96 7.98
N VAL A 101 -14.91 10.25 8.03
CA VAL A 101 -14.93 11.01 9.30
C VAL A 101 -16.35 11.39 9.72
N PRO A 102 -17.23 11.90 8.81
CA PRO A 102 -18.60 12.26 9.19
C PRO A 102 -19.58 11.08 9.16
N PHE A 103 -19.18 9.93 8.60
CA PHE A 103 -20.07 8.80 8.30
C PHE A 103 -19.40 7.46 8.63
N GLU A 104 -20.22 6.46 8.92
CA GLU A 104 -19.75 5.13 9.35
C GLU A 104 -19.87 4.06 8.26
N GLY A 105 -20.52 4.35 7.13
CA GLY A 105 -20.91 3.35 6.13
C GLY A 105 -19.74 2.64 5.43
N TYR A 106 -18.54 3.20 5.47
CA TYR A 106 -17.33 2.61 4.89
C TYR A 106 -16.22 2.32 5.91
N LEU A 107 -16.53 2.39 7.20
CA LEU A 107 -15.59 2.00 8.24
C LEU A 107 -15.50 0.48 8.31
N PRO A 108 -14.33 -0.07 8.68
CA PRO A 108 -14.24 -1.47 9.12
C PRO A 108 -15.27 -1.74 10.23
N TYR A 109 -15.96 -2.88 10.17
CA TYR A 109 -16.93 -3.26 11.21
C TYR A 109 -16.27 -3.62 12.55
N ASP A 110 -15.03 -4.12 12.50
CA ASP A 110 -14.19 -4.38 13.67
C ASP A 110 -14.04 -3.13 14.54
N LYS A 111 -13.84 -3.31 15.86
CA LYS A 111 -13.64 -2.22 16.83
C LYS A 111 -12.56 -1.20 16.42
N SER A 112 -11.57 -1.60 15.62
CA SER A 112 -10.57 -0.69 15.08
C SER A 112 -11.15 0.37 14.11
N GLY A 113 -12.33 0.13 13.54
CA GLY A 113 -13.06 1.08 12.71
C GLY A 113 -13.55 2.32 13.48
N ASP A 114 -13.85 2.18 14.78
CA ASP A 114 -14.44 3.23 15.62
C ASP A 114 -13.61 4.52 15.68
N TRP A 115 -12.29 4.40 15.63
CA TRP A 115 -11.39 5.55 15.71
C TRP A 115 -10.02 5.29 15.07
N LEU A 116 -9.49 4.06 15.18
CA LEU A 116 -8.11 3.77 14.79
C LEU A 116 -7.93 3.89 13.28
N TYR A 117 -8.86 3.33 12.50
CA TYR A 117 -8.81 3.42 11.03
C TYR A 117 -8.82 4.89 10.56
N GLN A 118 -9.73 5.70 11.09
CA GLN A 118 -9.81 7.13 10.77
C GLN A 118 -8.53 7.88 11.19
N LEU A 119 -8.00 7.60 12.39
CA LEU A 119 -6.76 8.21 12.88
C LEU A 119 -5.58 7.87 11.97
N VAL A 120 -5.45 6.60 11.57
CA VAL A 120 -4.36 6.13 10.70
C VAL A 120 -4.44 6.80 9.32
N GLU A 121 -5.63 6.95 8.75
CA GLU A 121 -5.82 7.68 7.49
C GLU A 121 -5.49 9.18 7.65
N ALA A 122 -5.85 9.80 8.77
CA ALA A 122 -5.53 11.21 9.07
C ALA A 122 -4.02 11.44 9.24
N VAL A 123 -3.34 10.55 9.97
CA VAL A 123 -1.88 10.59 10.14
C VAL A 123 -1.18 10.34 8.79
N SER A 124 -1.69 9.41 7.97
CA SER A 124 -1.19 9.18 6.62
C SER A 124 -1.28 10.44 5.75
N LEU A 125 -2.44 11.11 5.75
CA LEU A 125 -2.61 12.39 5.04
C LEU A 125 -1.59 13.42 5.52
N PHE A 126 -1.42 13.59 6.83
CA PHE A 126 -0.46 14.54 7.39
C PHE A 126 0.97 14.25 6.93
N ILE A 127 1.42 13.00 7.03
CA ILE A 127 2.75 12.58 6.58
C ILE A 127 2.93 12.83 5.08
N ASN A 128 1.92 12.50 4.27
CA ASN A 128 1.97 12.70 2.82
C ASN A 128 2.05 14.19 2.45
N CYS A 129 1.30 15.05 3.14
CA CYS A 129 1.42 16.51 3.02
C CYS A 129 2.83 16.99 3.40
N CYS A 130 3.41 16.47 4.47
CA CYS A 130 4.80 16.76 4.84
C CYS A 130 5.77 16.35 3.74
N ILE A 131 5.68 15.13 3.20
CA ILE A 131 6.56 14.66 2.11
C ILE A 131 6.44 15.55 0.86
N VAL A 132 5.21 15.93 0.48
CA VAL A 132 4.97 16.87 -0.63
C VAL A 132 5.64 18.22 -0.35
N TYR A 133 5.51 18.76 0.86
CA TYR A 133 6.19 20.00 1.26
C TYR A 133 7.73 19.87 1.19
N LEU A 134 8.27 18.75 1.68
CA LEU A 134 9.70 18.48 1.64
C LEU A 134 10.23 18.45 0.20
N CYS A 135 9.51 17.80 -0.72
CA CYS A 135 9.90 17.70 -2.12
C CYS A 135 9.74 19.03 -2.87
N ARG A 136 8.67 19.80 -2.61
CA ARG A 136 8.39 21.04 -3.34
C ARG A 136 9.20 22.24 -2.87
N TYR A 137 9.57 22.27 -1.59
CA TYR A 137 10.14 23.45 -0.96
C TYR A 137 11.47 23.15 -0.27
N LYS A 138 11.47 22.36 0.82
CA LYS A 138 12.64 22.25 1.71
C LYS A 138 13.86 21.58 1.04
N TYR A 139 13.64 20.49 0.32
CA TYR A 139 14.67 19.69 -0.37
C TYR A 139 14.49 19.70 -1.89
N LYS A 140 13.82 20.73 -2.43
CA LYS A 140 13.53 20.90 -3.86
C LYS A 140 14.74 20.69 -4.77
N ASN A 141 15.92 21.12 -4.34
CA ASN A 141 17.15 21.01 -5.13
C ASN A 141 17.62 19.56 -5.34
N THR A 142 17.11 18.61 -4.55
CA THR A 142 17.42 17.17 -4.65
C THR A 142 16.30 16.37 -5.33
N TYR A 143 15.17 17.00 -5.62
CA TYR A 143 14.06 16.36 -6.32
C TYR A 143 14.40 16.18 -7.81
N ASP A 144 14.29 14.94 -8.29
CA ASP A 144 14.58 14.61 -9.68
C ASP A 144 13.36 14.83 -10.59
N SER A 145 13.16 16.08 -10.98
CA SER A 145 12.11 16.45 -11.93
C SER A 145 12.34 15.92 -13.35
N THR A 146 13.55 15.45 -13.67
CA THR A 146 13.90 14.93 -15.01
C THR A 146 13.34 13.53 -15.20
N ASN A 147 13.35 12.72 -14.15
CA ASN A 147 12.81 11.36 -14.18
C ASN A 147 11.33 11.30 -13.74
N ASP A 148 10.87 12.17 -12.83
CA ASP A 148 9.46 12.23 -12.37
C ASP A 148 8.55 13.08 -13.30
N ILE A 149 8.46 12.67 -14.57
CA ILE A 149 7.71 13.39 -15.63
C ILE A 149 6.26 12.91 -15.80
N PHE A 150 5.79 11.96 -14.98
CA PHE A 150 4.44 11.43 -15.11
C PHE A 150 3.40 12.50 -14.71
N ASN A 151 2.44 12.78 -15.58
CA ASN A 151 1.36 13.70 -15.25
C ASN A 151 0.27 12.98 -14.43
N ASN A 152 0.27 13.18 -13.12
CA ASN A 152 -0.68 12.57 -12.19
C ASN A 152 -2.15 12.97 -12.44
N LEU A 153 -2.43 14.03 -13.19
CA LEU A 153 -3.80 14.36 -13.60
C LEU A 153 -4.44 13.28 -14.49
N PHE A 154 -3.63 12.54 -15.25
CA PHE A 154 -4.12 11.39 -16.03
C PHE A 154 -4.56 10.20 -15.16
N LEU A 155 -4.29 10.24 -13.86
CA LEU A 155 -4.79 9.27 -12.89
C LEU A 155 -5.98 9.84 -12.12
N ILE A 156 -5.82 11.07 -11.63
CA ILE A 156 -6.83 11.76 -10.80
C ILE A 156 -8.14 11.95 -11.57
N ILE A 157 -8.08 12.49 -12.80
CA ILE A 157 -9.30 12.83 -13.55
C ILE A 157 -10.10 11.57 -13.92
N PRO A 158 -9.52 10.53 -14.54
CA PRO A 158 -10.28 9.33 -14.87
C PRO A 158 -10.84 8.60 -13.65
N ALA A 159 -10.07 8.50 -12.56
CA ALA A 159 -10.54 7.90 -11.32
C ALA A 159 -11.76 8.64 -10.75
N PHE A 160 -11.74 9.97 -10.78
CA PHE A 160 -12.85 10.79 -10.31
C PHE A 160 -14.08 10.65 -11.21
N VAL A 161 -13.89 10.69 -12.53
CA VAL A 161 -15.00 10.51 -13.49
C VAL A 161 -15.66 9.14 -13.32
N ILE A 162 -14.87 8.06 -13.19
CA ILE A 162 -15.41 6.72 -12.95
C ILE A 162 -16.19 6.68 -11.62
N ALA A 163 -15.66 7.28 -10.56
CA ALA A 163 -16.31 7.32 -9.24
C ALA A 163 -17.66 8.06 -9.23
N ILE A 164 -17.90 9.01 -10.14
CA ILE A 164 -19.21 9.66 -10.28
C ILE A 164 -20.26 8.66 -10.77
N PHE A 165 -19.89 7.71 -11.63
CA PHE A 165 -20.83 6.76 -12.22
C PHE A 165 -20.90 5.43 -11.48
N VAL A 166 -19.77 4.99 -10.92
CA VAL A 166 -19.61 3.70 -10.25
C VAL A 166 -19.21 3.97 -8.81
N HIS A 167 -20.18 3.98 -7.91
CA HIS A 167 -19.97 4.15 -6.47
C HIS A 167 -21.07 3.44 -5.67
N PRO A 168 -20.80 3.01 -4.43
CA PRO A 168 -21.80 2.43 -3.53
C PRO A 168 -22.69 3.55 -2.96
N SER A 169 -23.59 3.21 -2.03
CA SER A 169 -24.41 4.21 -1.32
C SER A 169 -24.54 3.93 0.17
N LEU A 170 -23.48 3.44 0.80
CA LEU A 170 -23.51 3.06 2.22
C LEU A 170 -23.66 4.28 3.14
N ASN A 171 -23.17 5.46 2.75
CA ASN A 171 -23.36 6.68 3.54
C ASN A 171 -24.71 7.37 3.27
N SER A 172 -25.46 6.93 2.25
CA SER A 172 -26.67 7.61 1.77
C SER A 172 -26.44 9.10 1.47
N PHE A 173 -25.21 9.48 1.12
CA PHE A 173 -24.79 10.85 0.86
C PHE A 173 -23.80 10.86 -0.30
N LEU A 174 -24.33 11.24 -1.48
CA LEU A 174 -23.65 11.12 -2.77
C LEU A 174 -22.20 11.66 -2.75
N PRO A 175 -21.90 12.88 -2.23
CA PRO A 175 -20.53 13.37 -2.23
C PRO A 175 -19.56 12.49 -1.44
N ALA A 176 -19.98 11.91 -0.31
CA ALA A 176 -19.12 11.02 0.48
C ALA A 176 -18.95 9.65 -0.19
N ASP A 177 -20.02 9.10 -0.79
CA ASP A 177 -19.98 7.84 -1.52
C ASP A 177 -19.05 7.91 -2.75
N VAL A 178 -19.13 9.02 -3.50
CA VAL A 178 -18.23 9.31 -4.62
C VAL A 178 -16.80 9.53 -4.14
N ALA A 179 -16.59 10.29 -3.05
CA ALA A 179 -15.26 10.56 -2.51
C ALA A 179 -14.54 9.28 -2.06
N TRP A 180 -15.27 8.35 -1.44
CA TRP A 180 -14.74 7.04 -1.07
C TRP A 180 -14.32 6.21 -2.28
N SER A 181 -15.21 6.12 -3.27
CA SER A 181 -14.97 5.36 -4.51
C SER A 181 -13.79 5.94 -5.29
N PHE A 182 -13.74 7.26 -5.39
CA PHE A 182 -12.64 7.98 -6.00
C PHE A 182 -11.31 7.69 -5.30
N ALA A 183 -11.27 7.74 -3.97
CA ALA A 183 -10.06 7.42 -3.22
C ALA A 183 -9.57 5.99 -3.51
N LEU A 184 -10.48 5.01 -3.54
CA LEU A 184 -10.15 3.62 -3.84
C LEU A 184 -9.63 3.45 -5.28
N TYR A 185 -10.29 4.05 -6.27
CA TYR A 185 -9.90 3.92 -7.68
C TYR A 185 -8.59 4.64 -7.99
N LEU A 186 -8.37 5.82 -7.41
CA LEU A 186 -7.11 6.53 -7.56
C LEU A 186 -5.97 5.76 -6.89
N GLU A 187 -6.21 5.18 -5.71
CA GLU A 187 -5.20 4.37 -5.02
C GLU A 187 -4.75 3.16 -5.85
N SER A 188 -5.64 2.55 -6.61
CA SER A 188 -5.32 1.43 -7.50
C SER A 188 -4.28 1.75 -8.57
N VAL A 189 -4.12 3.02 -8.95
CA VAL A 189 -3.22 3.44 -10.04
C VAL A 189 -2.15 4.43 -9.62
N CYS A 190 -2.22 5.01 -8.41
CA CYS A 190 -1.34 6.08 -7.94
C CYS A 190 0.14 5.69 -7.81
N VAL A 191 0.47 4.39 -7.87
CA VAL A 191 1.86 3.88 -7.83
C VAL A 191 2.62 4.11 -9.15
N LEU A 192 1.90 4.31 -10.27
CA LEU A 192 2.46 4.43 -11.62
C LEU A 192 3.57 5.49 -11.77
N PRO A 193 3.46 6.71 -11.19
CA PRO A 193 4.51 7.72 -11.31
C PRO A 193 5.85 7.24 -10.73
N GLN A 194 5.82 6.56 -9.59
CA GLN A 194 7.03 6.05 -8.95
C GLN A 194 7.64 4.86 -9.70
N LEU A 195 6.81 3.95 -10.24
CA LEU A 195 7.30 2.87 -11.10
C LEU A 195 7.92 3.44 -12.39
N SER A 196 7.29 4.45 -12.99
CA SER A 196 7.86 5.14 -14.16
C SER A 196 9.18 5.82 -13.84
N MET A 197 9.34 6.38 -12.63
CA MET A 197 10.58 7.00 -12.18
C MET A 197 11.70 5.96 -12.04
N PHE A 198 11.42 4.81 -11.41
CA PHE A 198 12.40 3.71 -11.29
C PHE A 198 12.92 3.24 -12.65
N GLN A 199 12.04 3.10 -13.64
CA GLN A 199 12.43 2.71 -15.00
C GLN A 199 13.40 3.69 -15.68
N LYS A 200 13.40 4.97 -15.27
CA LYS A 200 14.24 6.02 -15.86
C LYS A 200 15.52 6.27 -15.08
N GLU A 201 15.51 6.13 -13.75
CA GLU A 201 16.67 6.34 -12.90
C GLU A 201 17.75 5.24 -13.06
N GLY A 202 17.34 4.02 -13.41
CA GLY A 202 18.23 2.88 -13.62
C GLY A 202 18.86 2.30 -12.33
N LYS A 203 19.23 3.15 -11.35
CA LYS A 203 19.64 2.76 -10.00
C LYS A 203 18.64 3.26 -8.97
N VAL A 204 18.06 2.33 -8.22
CA VAL A 204 16.98 2.63 -7.27
C VAL A 204 17.45 2.52 -5.83
N ALA A 205 17.18 3.54 -5.02
CA ALA A 205 17.56 3.53 -3.62
C ALA A 205 16.79 2.46 -2.81
N ALA A 206 17.47 1.74 -1.92
CA ALA A 206 16.85 0.67 -1.13
C ALA A 206 15.64 1.12 -0.28
N PHE A 207 15.62 2.35 0.23
CA PHE A 207 14.48 2.79 1.05
C PHE A 207 13.19 2.96 0.24
N THR A 208 13.28 3.38 -1.04
CA THR A 208 12.11 3.53 -1.90
C THR A 208 11.60 2.17 -2.37
N THR A 209 12.48 1.18 -2.55
CA THR A 209 12.05 -0.20 -2.82
C THR A 209 11.34 -0.83 -1.61
N HIS A 210 11.88 -0.69 -0.39
CA HIS A 210 11.19 -1.14 0.82
C HIS A 210 9.84 -0.43 1.03
N PHE A 211 9.75 0.84 0.67
CA PHE A 211 8.50 1.61 0.72
C PHE A 211 7.45 1.01 -0.21
N LEU A 212 7.78 0.79 -1.48
CA LEU A 212 6.84 0.22 -2.45
C LEU A 212 6.48 -1.22 -2.12
N ALA A 213 7.41 -2.00 -1.56
CA ALA A 213 7.13 -3.36 -1.12
C ALA A 213 6.15 -3.40 0.07
N SER A 214 6.30 -2.49 1.04
CA SER A 214 5.33 -2.37 2.14
C SER A 214 3.96 -1.87 1.67
N GLN A 215 3.94 -0.92 0.72
CA GLN A 215 2.69 -0.52 0.06
C GLN A 215 2.03 -1.72 -0.64
N ALA A 216 2.79 -2.51 -1.41
CA ALA A 216 2.28 -3.70 -2.08
C ALA A 216 1.66 -4.69 -1.11
N PHE A 217 2.34 -4.93 0.02
CA PHE A 217 1.84 -5.82 1.05
C PHE A 217 0.53 -5.31 1.68
N SER A 218 0.42 -4.00 1.95
CA SER A 218 -0.86 -3.38 2.33
C SER A 218 -1.94 -3.66 1.28
N LYS A 219 -1.63 -3.55 -0.02
CA LYS A 219 -2.63 -3.78 -1.08
C LYS A 219 -3.08 -5.24 -1.18
N VAL A 220 -2.21 -6.19 -0.87
CA VAL A 220 -2.61 -7.60 -0.75
C VAL A 220 -3.63 -7.79 0.37
N LEU A 221 -3.41 -7.18 1.55
CA LEU A 221 -4.37 -7.27 2.66
C LEU A 221 -5.71 -6.59 2.33
N SER A 222 -5.67 -5.41 1.71
CA SER A 222 -6.86 -4.72 1.21
C SER A 222 -7.62 -5.58 0.18
N PHE A 223 -6.92 -6.18 -0.77
CA PHE A 223 -7.53 -7.08 -1.76
C PHE A 223 -8.22 -8.28 -1.10
N LEU A 224 -7.56 -8.91 -0.12
CA LEU A 224 -8.13 -10.02 0.65
C LEU A 224 -9.38 -9.60 1.44
N PHE A 225 -9.42 -8.38 1.96
CA PHE A 225 -10.62 -7.84 2.57
C PHE A 225 -11.74 -7.69 1.52
N TRP A 226 -11.47 -7.00 0.42
CA TRP A 226 -12.48 -6.69 -0.58
C TRP A 226 -13.01 -7.93 -1.32
N ILE A 227 -12.19 -8.94 -1.59
CA ILE A 227 -12.69 -10.17 -2.24
C ILE A 227 -13.75 -10.88 -1.39
N VAL A 228 -13.67 -10.76 -0.07
CA VAL A 228 -14.67 -11.33 0.87
C VAL A 228 -15.86 -10.38 1.04
N SER A 229 -15.61 -9.09 1.29
CA SER A 229 -16.66 -8.12 1.69
C SER A 229 -17.34 -7.38 0.53
N HIS A 230 -16.88 -7.51 -0.72
CA HIS A 230 -17.38 -6.70 -1.85
C HIS A 230 -18.90 -6.72 -2.03
N LYS A 231 -19.59 -7.81 -1.67
CA LYS A 231 -21.04 -7.91 -1.83
C LYS A 231 -21.80 -6.89 -1.01
N GLU A 232 -21.23 -6.44 0.11
CA GLU A 232 -21.80 -5.42 1.00
C GLU A 232 -21.87 -4.05 0.31
N LEU A 233 -21.03 -3.81 -0.69
CA LEU A 233 -21.06 -2.57 -1.48
C LEU A 233 -22.20 -2.53 -2.51
N ASN A 234 -22.84 -3.66 -2.79
CA ASN A 234 -23.88 -3.73 -3.81
C ASN A 234 -25.24 -3.28 -3.24
N SER A 235 -26.01 -2.53 -4.04
CA SER A 235 -27.41 -2.23 -3.72
C SER A 235 -28.35 -2.56 -4.88
N SER A 236 -29.63 -2.76 -4.53
CA SER A 236 -30.70 -3.06 -5.48
C SER A 236 -31.31 -1.80 -6.12
N ASP A 237 -30.75 -0.60 -5.88
CA ASP A 237 -31.36 0.65 -6.34
C ASP A 237 -31.32 0.78 -7.86
N ASN A 238 -30.23 0.33 -8.48
CA ASN A 238 -30.07 0.31 -9.93
C ASN A 238 -29.05 -0.76 -10.38
N ILE A 239 -29.02 -1.01 -11.69
CA ILE A 239 -28.17 -2.04 -12.29
C ILE A 239 -26.69 -1.81 -11.96
N ILE A 240 -26.20 -0.58 -12.04
CA ILE A 240 -24.77 -0.28 -11.79
C ILE A 240 -24.42 -0.61 -10.34
N LYS A 241 -25.23 -0.15 -9.38
CA LYS A 241 -25.03 -0.38 -7.95
C LYS A 241 -25.08 -1.85 -7.57
N SER A 242 -25.75 -2.71 -8.35
CA SER A 242 -25.72 -4.15 -8.12
C SER A 242 -24.37 -4.81 -8.42
N TYR A 243 -23.44 -4.12 -9.10
CA TYR A 243 -22.13 -4.64 -9.50
C TYR A 243 -20.93 -3.82 -8.99
N VAL A 244 -21.14 -2.76 -8.19
CA VAL A 244 -20.06 -1.90 -7.68
C VAL A 244 -19.02 -2.71 -6.89
N GLY A 245 -19.46 -3.67 -6.10
CA GLY A 245 -18.57 -4.56 -5.36
C GLY A 245 -17.60 -5.32 -6.27
N PHE A 246 -18.10 -5.89 -7.36
CA PHE A 246 -17.25 -6.57 -8.34
C PHE A 246 -16.26 -5.62 -8.99
N TRP A 247 -16.70 -4.39 -9.31
CA TRP A 247 -15.82 -3.35 -9.84
C TRP A 247 -14.70 -2.98 -8.87
N VAL A 248 -14.99 -2.86 -7.57
CA VAL A 248 -13.98 -2.64 -6.53
C VAL A 248 -12.94 -3.76 -6.53
N VAL A 249 -13.35 -5.03 -6.61
CA VAL A 249 -12.40 -6.17 -6.70
C VAL A 249 -11.54 -6.09 -7.95
N ILE A 250 -12.11 -5.72 -9.11
CA ILE A 250 -11.34 -5.51 -10.35
C ILE A 250 -10.27 -4.43 -10.15
N MET A 251 -10.62 -3.31 -9.52
CA MET A 251 -9.66 -2.23 -9.23
C MET A 251 -8.55 -2.66 -8.27
N GLN A 252 -8.85 -3.50 -7.28
CA GLN A 252 -7.83 -4.12 -6.42
C GLN A 252 -6.91 -5.06 -7.21
N ILE A 253 -7.44 -5.84 -8.16
CA ILE A 253 -6.62 -6.69 -9.04
C ILE A 253 -5.71 -5.85 -9.93
N VAL A 254 -6.24 -4.77 -10.54
CA VAL A 254 -5.44 -3.83 -11.35
C VAL A 254 -4.26 -3.32 -10.54
N GLN A 255 -4.50 -2.92 -9.28
CA GLN A 255 -3.45 -2.45 -8.39
C GLN A 255 -2.34 -3.48 -8.18
N LEU A 256 -2.70 -4.74 -7.91
CA LEU A 256 -1.72 -5.82 -7.70
C LEU A 256 -0.96 -6.15 -8.99
N VAL A 257 -1.64 -6.14 -10.15
CA VAL A 257 -1.00 -6.38 -11.45
C VAL A 257 0.02 -5.29 -11.78
N LEU A 258 -0.33 -4.02 -11.56
CA LEU A 258 0.59 -2.89 -11.79
C LEU A 258 1.86 -2.98 -10.93
N MET A 259 1.75 -3.52 -9.72
CA MET A 259 2.89 -3.71 -8.81
C MET A 259 3.62 -5.05 -9.03
N GLY A 260 3.06 -5.97 -9.83
CA GLY A 260 3.50 -7.36 -9.93
C GLY A 260 4.95 -7.51 -10.40
N ASP A 261 5.33 -6.76 -11.45
CA ASP A 261 6.69 -6.75 -11.98
C ASP A 261 7.70 -6.26 -10.92
N PHE A 262 7.41 -5.12 -10.29
CA PHE A 262 8.21 -4.60 -9.19
C PHE A 262 8.37 -5.61 -8.05
N ILE A 263 7.29 -6.27 -7.62
CA ILE A 263 7.31 -7.26 -6.54
C ILE A 263 8.18 -8.46 -6.93
N TYR A 264 8.08 -8.94 -8.17
CA TYR A 264 8.93 -10.01 -8.68
C TYR A 264 10.41 -9.66 -8.56
N HIS A 265 10.80 -8.48 -9.06
CA HIS A 265 12.19 -8.01 -8.97
C HIS A 265 12.65 -7.79 -7.53
N TYR A 266 11.79 -7.27 -6.66
CA TYR A 266 12.08 -7.06 -5.24
C TYR A 266 12.36 -8.39 -4.50
N ILE A 267 11.50 -9.40 -4.70
CA ILE A 267 11.68 -10.73 -4.10
C ILE A 267 12.94 -11.40 -4.65
N ARG A 268 13.26 -11.22 -5.94
CA ARG A 268 14.49 -11.73 -6.54
C ARG A 268 15.74 -11.14 -5.88
N CYS A 269 15.79 -9.82 -5.69
CA CYS A 269 16.90 -9.14 -5.01
C CYS A 269 17.06 -9.65 -3.57
N LEU A 270 15.96 -9.76 -2.82
CA LEU A 270 15.97 -10.32 -1.46
C LEU A 270 16.48 -11.76 -1.44
N SER A 271 15.96 -12.61 -2.32
CA SER A 271 16.28 -14.05 -2.34
C SER A 271 17.72 -14.33 -2.74
N LYS A 272 18.30 -13.49 -3.60
CA LYS A 272 19.70 -13.58 -4.04
C LYS A 272 20.67 -12.79 -3.15
N GLY A 273 20.19 -11.98 -2.21
CA GLY A 273 21.02 -11.09 -1.39
C GLY A 273 21.71 -9.98 -2.20
N VAL A 274 21.12 -9.56 -3.31
CA VAL A 274 21.67 -8.56 -4.24
C VAL A 274 21.18 -7.17 -3.84
N SER A 275 22.03 -6.14 -3.99
CA SER A 275 21.63 -4.74 -3.74
C SER A 275 20.41 -4.35 -4.57
N PHE A 276 19.48 -3.62 -3.94
CA PHE A 276 18.31 -3.05 -4.61
C PHE A 276 18.67 -1.98 -5.65
N ASP A 277 19.91 -1.47 -5.64
CA ASP A 277 20.38 -0.56 -6.70
C ASP A 277 20.32 -1.22 -8.09
N ASN A 278 20.36 -2.56 -8.14
CA ASN A 278 20.28 -3.36 -9.36
C ASN A 278 18.87 -3.95 -9.58
N LEU A 279 17.81 -3.39 -8.99
CA LEU A 279 16.45 -3.92 -9.04
C LEU A 279 16.03 -4.31 -10.47
N LEU A 280 16.29 -3.42 -11.43
CA LEU A 280 15.93 -3.55 -12.84
C LEU A 280 17.01 -4.20 -13.70
N ASN A 281 18.18 -4.55 -13.14
CA ASN A 281 19.24 -5.17 -13.93
C ASN A 281 18.91 -6.66 -14.13
N GLU A 282 18.75 -7.09 -15.38
CA GLU A 282 18.45 -8.50 -15.71
C GLU A 282 19.66 -9.42 -15.53
N ASN A 283 20.88 -8.86 -15.51
CA ASN A 283 22.13 -9.62 -15.50
C ASN A 283 22.58 -10.05 -14.08
N VAL A 284 21.71 -10.00 -13.07
CA VAL A 284 22.00 -10.36 -11.68
C VAL A 284 21.01 -11.37 -11.11
#